data_AF-A0A1A8SKI8-F1
#
_entry.id   AF-A0A1A8SKI8-F1
#
_cell.length_a   1.000
_cell.length_b   1.000
_cell.length_c   1.000
_cell.angle_alpha   90.00
_cell.angle_beta   90.00
_cell.angle_gamma   90.00
#
_symmetry.space_group_name_H-M   'P 1'
#
loop_
_entity.id
_entity.type
_entity.pdbx_description
1 polymer ?
#
loop_
_entity_poly.entity_id
_entity_poly.type
_entity_poly.pdbx_seq_one_letter_code
_entity_poly.pdbx_strand_id
1 'polypeptide(L)'
;KNVIADSQAFAAKEGLAVLKHTLTPRFKASHIAVEIMKDDLDAVYDVTVAYEGTLDSCGRRKGAPSMAEFLCKECPRVHIHFERVKLRDIPSEYVYFRRWMNDQFEKKDRLLTDFYESEDPEKRFRFPGEGRPSQLKLYKTLPSLVILGGLTLPMLLTESGRKLYVRTWVYGTLLGWLWVNISP
;
A
#
# COMPACT_ATOMS: atom_id res chain seq x y z
N LYS A 1 -10.25 17.29 -6.58
CA LYS A 1 -10.55 16.51 -7.80
C LYS A 1 -11.09 15.16 -7.36
N ASN A 2 -12.28 14.76 -7.82
CA ASN A 2 -12.91 13.51 -7.41
C ASN A 2 -12.35 12.36 -8.26
N VAL A 3 -11.13 11.93 -7.93
CA VAL A 3 -10.33 10.97 -8.72
C VAL A 3 -11.08 9.67 -9.03
N ILE A 4 -11.95 9.24 -8.12
CA ILE A 4 -12.79 8.03 -8.29
C ILE A 4 -13.81 8.25 -9.40
N ALA A 5 -14.58 9.34 -9.33
CA ALA A 5 -15.58 9.67 -10.35
C ALA A 5 -14.93 9.87 -11.74
N ASP A 6 -13.77 10.53 -11.79
CA ASP A 6 -13.02 10.73 -13.03
C ASP A 6 -12.56 9.40 -13.64
N SER A 7 -12.13 8.44 -12.80
CA SER A 7 -11.76 7.10 -13.26
C SER A 7 -12.96 6.30 -13.77
N GLN A 8 -14.10 6.38 -13.09
CA GLN A 8 -15.32 5.69 -13.48
C GLN A 8 -15.89 6.24 -14.80
N ALA A 9 -15.87 7.57 -14.96
CA ALA A 9 -16.25 8.22 -16.20
C ALA A 9 -15.33 7.81 -17.38
N PHE A 10 -14.03 7.69 -17.12
CA PHE A 10 -13.07 7.18 -18.11
C PHE A 10 -13.36 5.73 -18.50
N ALA A 11 -13.61 4.85 -17.52
CA ALA A 11 -13.96 3.45 -17.79
C ALA A 11 -15.22 3.33 -18.64
N ALA A 12 -16.28 4.07 -18.29
CA ALA A 12 -17.54 4.09 -19.03
C ALA A 12 -17.37 4.59 -20.47
N LYS A 13 -16.56 5.64 -20.66
CA LYS A 13 -16.28 6.21 -21.99
C LYS A 13 -15.52 5.23 -22.90
N GLU A 14 -14.59 4.47 -22.33
CA GLU A 14 -13.77 3.50 -23.07
C GLU A 14 -14.44 2.12 -23.20
N GLY A 15 -15.65 1.93 -22.67
CA GLY A 15 -16.35 0.65 -22.68
C GLY A 15 -15.72 -0.43 -21.79
N LEU A 16 -14.99 -0.02 -20.75
CA LEU A 16 -14.38 -0.90 -19.77
C LEU A 16 -15.31 -1.11 -18.57
N ALA A 17 -15.08 -2.17 -17.80
CA ALA A 17 -15.80 -2.37 -16.55
C ALA A 17 -15.56 -1.20 -15.58
N VAL A 18 -16.65 -0.71 -14.97
CA VAL A 18 -16.59 0.37 -13.97
C VAL A 18 -16.23 -0.25 -12.62
N LEU A 19 -15.00 -0.02 -12.20
CA LEU A 19 -14.44 -0.56 -10.95
C LEU A 19 -14.87 0.27 -9.73
N LYS A 20 -15.09 -0.40 -8.59
CA LYS A 20 -15.59 0.23 -7.35
C LYS A 20 -14.51 0.45 -6.31
N HIS A 21 -13.63 -0.55 -6.11
CA HIS A 21 -12.60 -0.54 -5.08
C HIS A 21 -11.21 -0.20 -5.61
N THR A 22 -11.03 -0.28 -6.93
CA THR A 22 -9.79 0.04 -7.63
C THR A 22 -10.02 1.10 -8.71
N LEU A 23 -8.95 1.81 -9.06
CA LEU A 23 -8.98 2.75 -10.20
C LEU A 23 -8.66 1.99 -11.49
N THR A 24 -9.13 2.53 -12.62
CA THR A 24 -8.82 1.99 -13.94
C THR A 24 -7.31 2.06 -14.20
N PRO A 25 -6.66 0.95 -14.58
CA PRO A 25 -5.21 0.92 -14.66
C PRO A 25 -4.66 1.81 -15.78
N ARG A 26 -3.51 2.43 -15.51
CA ARG A 26 -2.69 3.09 -16.52
C ARG A 26 -1.59 2.13 -16.95
N PHE A 27 -1.62 1.69 -18.20
CA PHE A 27 -0.82 0.55 -18.66
C PHE A 27 0.43 0.94 -19.47
N LYS A 28 0.53 2.16 -20.00
CA LYS A 28 1.65 2.58 -20.86
C LYS A 28 3.03 2.39 -20.20
N ALA A 29 3.21 2.92 -19.00
CA ALA A 29 4.50 2.82 -18.30
C ALA A 29 4.80 1.38 -17.90
N SER A 30 3.80 0.65 -17.42
CA SER A 30 3.93 -0.76 -17.03
C SER A 30 4.28 -1.66 -18.22
N HIS A 31 3.70 -1.41 -19.39
CA HIS A 31 4.00 -2.13 -20.63
C HIS A 31 5.46 -1.95 -21.03
N ILE A 32 5.93 -0.70 -21.08
CA ILE A 32 7.34 -0.37 -21.38
C ILE A 32 8.29 -1.01 -20.36
N ALA A 33 7.95 -0.93 -19.06
CA ALA A 33 8.77 -1.50 -18.00
C ALA A 33 8.93 -3.03 -18.15
N VAL A 34 7.83 -3.73 -18.42
CA VAL A 34 7.85 -5.19 -18.65
C VAL A 34 8.62 -5.52 -19.92
N GLU A 35 8.44 -4.76 -21.01
CA GLU A 35 9.11 -5.00 -22.28
C GLU A 35 10.64 -4.84 -22.20
N ILE A 36 11.12 -3.82 -21.49
CA ILE A 36 12.56 -3.56 -21.32
C ILE A 36 13.21 -4.61 -20.42
N MET A 37 12.55 -4.98 -19.32
CA MET A 37 13.12 -5.86 -18.30
C MET A 37 12.81 -7.35 -18.54
N LYS A 38 12.20 -7.71 -19.68
CA LYS A 38 11.70 -9.07 -19.90
C LYS A 38 12.77 -10.16 -19.86
N ASP A 39 14.00 -9.81 -20.20
CA ASP A 39 15.14 -10.74 -20.26
C ASP A 39 15.83 -10.88 -18.89
N ASP A 40 15.60 -9.94 -17.96
CA ASP A 40 16.20 -9.91 -16.62
C ASP A 40 15.22 -10.33 -15.51
N LEU A 41 13.93 -10.50 -15.83
CA LEU A 41 12.88 -10.84 -14.86
C LEU A 41 12.30 -12.24 -15.09
N ASP A 42 12.11 -12.98 -14.00
CA ASP A 42 11.44 -14.30 -14.03
C ASP A 42 9.91 -14.19 -13.94
N ALA A 43 9.42 -13.28 -13.10
CA ALA A 43 8.01 -13.16 -12.76
C ALA A 43 7.63 -11.76 -12.28
N VAL A 44 6.37 -11.39 -12.48
CA VAL A 44 5.73 -10.22 -11.89
C VAL A 44 4.84 -10.70 -10.73
N TYR A 45 4.99 -10.06 -9.57
CA TYR A 45 4.13 -10.34 -8.41
C TYR A 45 3.00 -9.33 -8.38
N ASP A 46 1.78 -9.82 -8.58
CA ASP A 46 0.58 -9.06 -8.33
C ASP A 46 0.31 -9.07 -6.81
N VAL A 47 0.17 -7.90 -6.19
CA VAL A 47 -0.09 -7.77 -4.76
C VAL A 47 -1.35 -6.91 -4.55
N THR A 48 -2.31 -7.46 -3.83
CA THR A 48 -3.53 -6.78 -3.39
C THR A 48 -3.55 -6.72 -1.87
N VAL A 49 -3.66 -5.50 -1.33
CA VAL A 49 -3.66 -5.25 0.11
C VAL A 49 -5.03 -4.76 0.54
N ALA A 50 -5.61 -5.42 1.54
CA ALA A 50 -6.85 -5.02 2.18
C ALA A 50 -6.64 -4.81 3.69
N TYR A 51 -7.32 -3.81 4.22
CA TYR A 51 -7.25 -3.43 5.63
C TYR A 51 -8.59 -3.73 6.29
N GLU A 52 -8.57 -4.41 7.43
CA GLU A 52 -9.77 -4.56 8.27
C GLU A 52 -10.12 -3.25 8.98
N GLY A 53 -11.40 -3.07 9.32
CA GLY A 53 -11.87 -1.93 10.12
C GLY A 53 -11.95 -0.60 9.38
N THR A 54 -11.70 -0.57 8.07
CA THR A 54 -11.71 0.66 7.27
C THR A 54 -13.08 0.98 6.65
N LEU A 55 -14.19 0.48 7.20
CA LEU A 55 -15.53 0.87 6.78
C LEU A 55 -16.11 1.85 7.80
N ASP A 56 -16.70 2.95 7.32
CA ASP A 56 -17.45 3.87 8.17
C ASP A 56 -18.83 3.29 8.54
N SER A 57 -19.56 3.99 9.42
CA SER A 57 -20.91 3.60 9.84
C SER A 57 -21.94 3.64 8.71
N CYS A 58 -21.60 4.27 7.57
CA CYS A 58 -22.39 4.30 6.34
C CYS A 58 -21.93 3.27 5.29
N GLY A 59 -21.00 2.37 5.64
CA GLY A 59 -20.46 1.35 4.73
C GLY A 59 -19.48 1.87 3.67
N ARG A 60 -18.98 3.11 3.78
CA ARG A 60 -17.98 3.67 2.87
C ARG A 60 -16.58 3.33 3.33
N ARG A 61 -15.69 3.07 2.37
CA ARG A 61 -14.29 2.80 2.63
C ARG A 61 -13.56 4.07 3.07
N LYS A 62 -13.00 4.05 4.28
CA LYS A 62 -12.04 5.03 4.78
C LYS A 62 -10.68 4.85 4.09
N GLY A 63 -9.84 5.87 4.17
CA GLY A 63 -8.45 5.77 3.74
C GLY A 63 -7.72 4.62 4.41
N ALA A 64 -6.62 4.17 3.81
CA ALA A 64 -5.73 3.23 4.46
C ALA A 64 -5.23 3.84 5.79
N PRO A 65 -5.09 3.03 6.86
CA PRO A 65 -4.65 3.52 8.14
C PRO A 65 -3.25 4.13 8.02
N SER A 66 -3.04 5.24 8.71
CA SER A 66 -1.71 5.82 8.87
C SER A 66 -0.84 4.90 9.73
N MET A 67 0.48 5.13 9.71
CA MET A 67 1.40 4.37 10.57
C MET A 67 1.04 4.51 12.06
N ALA A 68 0.58 5.70 12.49
CA ALA A 68 0.17 5.94 13.86
C ALA A 68 -1.09 5.13 14.21
N GLU A 69 -2.11 5.16 13.36
CA GLU A 69 -3.37 4.41 13.54
C GLU A 69 -3.10 2.89 13.54
N PHE A 70 -2.20 2.42 12.68
CA PHE A 70 -1.75 1.03 12.64
C PHE A 70 -1.05 0.63 13.95
N LEU A 71 -0.14 1.45 14.48
CA LEU A 71 0.56 1.20 15.74
C LEU A 71 -0.38 1.27 16.95
N CYS A 72 -1.40 2.14 16.90
CA CYS A 72 -2.48 2.25 17.89
C CYS A 72 -3.52 1.12 17.78
N LYS A 73 -3.32 0.14 16.87
CA LYS A 73 -4.21 -1.01 16.61
C LYS A 73 -5.60 -0.63 16.14
N GLU A 74 -5.76 0.50 15.46
CA GLU A 74 -7.04 0.87 14.83
C GLU A 74 -7.37 -0.04 13.63
N CYS A 75 -6.34 -0.61 12.98
CA CYS A 75 -6.48 -1.67 12.01
C CYS A 75 -5.99 -3.00 12.61
N PRO A 76 -6.89 -3.94 12.96
CA PRO A 76 -6.52 -5.16 13.67
C PRO A 76 -5.71 -6.12 12.80
N ARG A 77 -6.00 -6.20 11.48
CA ARG A 77 -5.30 -7.08 10.55
C ARG A 77 -5.18 -6.45 9.16
N VAL A 78 -4.04 -6.72 8.53
CA VAL A 78 -3.78 -6.41 7.12
C VAL A 78 -3.73 -7.73 6.38
N HIS A 79 -4.51 -7.82 5.32
CA HIS A 79 -4.57 -8.97 4.44
C HIS A 79 -3.81 -8.65 3.17
N ILE A 80 -2.92 -9.56 2.78
CA ILE A 80 -2.11 -9.42 1.57
C ILE A 80 -2.37 -10.66 0.73
N HIS A 81 -3.04 -10.46 -0.40
CA HIS A 81 -3.12 -11.45 -1.45
C HIS A 81 -2.00 -11.18 -2.45
N PHE A 82 -1.23 -12.21 -2.80
CA PHE A 82 -0.25 -12.09 -3.86
C PHE A 82 -0.33 -13.27 -4.82
N GLU A 83 -0.17 -12.98 -6.10
CA GLU A 83 -0.13 -13.95 -7.18
C GLU A 83 1.17 -13.77 -7.96
N ARG A 84 1.87 -14.87 -8.21
CA ARG A 84 3.08 -14.85 -9.04
C ARG A 84 2.70 -15.13 -10.49
N VAL A 85 2.83 -14.13 -11.35
CA VAL A 85 2.62 -14.26 -12.80
C VAL A 85 3.97 -14.43 -13.48
N LYS A 86 4.18 -15.53 -14.22
CA LYS A 86 5.43 -15.71 -14.97
C LYS A 86 5.44 -14.76 -16.16
N LEU A 87 6.61 -14.25 -16.54
CA LEU A 87 6.68 -13.28 -17.65
C LEU A 87 6.15 -13.84 -18.98
N ARG A 88 6.36 -15.14 -19.23
CA ARG A 88 5.82 -15.84 -20.41
C ARG A 88 4.29 -15.81 -20.53
N ASP A 89 3.59 -15.59 -19.42
CA ASP A 89 2.13 -15.54 -19.37
C ASP A 89 1.61 -14.10 -19.59
N ILE A 90 2.52 -13.11 -19.68
CA ILE A 90 2.20 -11.69 -19.91
C ILE A 90 2.32 -11.40 -21.42
N PRO A 91 1.26 -10.88 -22.07
CA PRO A 91 1.31 -10.57 -23.48
C PRO A 91 2.28 -9.42 -23.78
N SER A 92 3.16 -9.59 -24.77
CA SER A 92 4.12 -8.55 -25.18
C SER A 92 3.46 -7.45 -26.01
N GLU A 93 2.47 -7.78 -26.82
CA GLU A 93 1.81 -6.83 -27.70
C GLU A 93 0.84 -5.92 -26.93
N TYR A 94 0.92 -4.62 -27.22
CA TYR A 94 0.25 -3.55 -26.47
C TYR A 94 -1.26 -3.74 -26.31
N VAL A 95 -1.96 -4.19 -27.37
CA VAL A 95 -3.42 -4.38 -27.34
C VAL A 95 -3.81 -5.51 -26.39
N TYR A 96 -3.10 -6.64 -26.46
CA TYR A 96 -3.33 -7.78 -25.58
C TYR A 96 -2.89 -7.48 -24.14
N PHE A 97 -1.80 -6.75 -23.95
CA PHE A 97 -1.36 -6.30 -22.63
C PHE A 97 -2.39 -5.38 -21.96
N ARG A 98 -2.96 -4.44 -22.72
CA ARG A 98 -4.04 -3.55 -22.23
C ARG A 98 -5.23 -4.37 -21.72
N ARG A 99 -5.68 -5.36 -22.50
CA ARG A 99 -6.78 -6.25 -22.11
C ARG A 99 -6.44 -7.05 -20.87
N TRP A 100 -5.28 -7.72 -20.88
CA TRP A 100 -4.79 -8.50 -19.75
C TRP A 100 -4.72 -7.68 -18.46
N MET A 101 -4.21 -6.44 -18.52
CA MET A 101 -4.13 -5.58 -17.34
C MET A 101 -5.50 -5.16 -16.81
N ASN A 102 -6.47 -4.88 -17.69
CA ASN A 102 -7.84 -4.62 -17.26
C ASN A 102 -8.46 -5.85 -16.60
N ASP A 103 -8.29 -7.03 -17.18
CA ASP A 103 -8.79 -8.30 -16.62
C ASP A 103 -8.20 -8.56 -15.21
N GLN A 104 -6.90 -8.25 -15.01
CA GLN A 104 -6.27 -8.36 -13.68
C GLN A 104 -6.89 -7.39 -12.67
N PHE A 105 -7.14 -6.13 -13.06
CA PHE A 105 -7.76 -5.16 -12.16
C PHE A 105 -9.22 -5.47 -11.86
N GLU A 106 -9.96 -6.03 -12.82
CA GLU A 106 -11.32 -6.54 -12.58
C GLU A 106 -11.33 -7.67 -11.54
N LYS A 107 -10.37 -8.61 -11.62
CA LYS A 107 -10.23 -9.66 -10.60
C LYS A 107 -9.97 -9.07 -9.22
N LYS A 108 -9.06 -8.09 -9.11
CA LYS A 108 -8.78 -7.40 -7.84
C LYS A 108 -10.00 -6.69 -7.29
N ASP A 109 -10.77 -6.04 -8.16
CA ASP A 109 -11.98 -5.34 -7.75
C ASP A 109 -12.99 -6.32 -7.16
N ARG A 110 -13.22 -7.48 -7.82
CA ARG A 110 -14.08 -8.55 -7.30
C ARG A 110 -13.57 -9.10 -5.96
N LEU A 111 -12.26 -9.34 -5.83
CA LEU A 111 -11.65 -9.78 -4.57
C LEU A 111 -11.91 -8.80 -3.43
N LEU A 112 -11.84 -7.49 -3.71
CA LEU A 112 -12.11 -6.46 -2.71
C LEU A 112 -13.61 -6.30 -2.42
N THR A 113 -14.46 -6.47 -3.43
CA THR A 113 -15.92 -6.50 -3.24
C THR A 113 -16.30 -7.65 -2.31
N ASP A 114 -15.80 -8.86 -2.56
CA ASP A 114 -16.06 -10.01 -1.68
C ASP A 114 -15.49 -9.77 -0.26
N PHE A 115 -14.31 -9.18 -0.16
CA PHE A 115 -13.67 -8.91 1.14
C PHE A 115 -14.46 -7.92 2.00
N TYR A 116 -14.98 -6.83 1.40
CA TYR A 116 -15.63 -5.73 2.12
C TYR A 116 -17.16 -5.83 2.20
N GLU A 117 -17.80 -6.35 1.16
CA GLU A 117 -19.25 -6.26 0.95
C GLU A 117 -19.98 -7.60 1.08
N SER A 118 -19.25 -8.72 1.16
CA SER A 118 -19.90 -10.03 1.31
C SER A 118 -20.61 -10.17 2.65
N GLU A 119 -21.83 -10.70 2.59
CA GLU A 119 -22.61 -11.12 3.76
C GLU A 119 -22.14 -12.47 4.32
N ASP A 120 -21.45 -13.26 3.49
CA ASP A 120 -20.91 -14.55 3.87
C ASP A 120 -19.71 -14.37 4.82
N PRO A 121 -19.77 -14.85 6.07
CA PRO A 121 -18.68 -14.73 7.02
C PRO A 121 -17.40 -15.45 6.59
N GLU A 122 -17.48 -16.43 5.68
CA GLU A 122 -16.28 -17.12 5.18
C GLU A 122 -15.50 -16.29 4.15
N LYS A 123 -16.19 -15.42 3.40
CA LYS A 123 -15.61 -14.54 2.38
C LYS A 123 -15.27 -13.16 2.93
N ARG A 124 -16.06 -12.69 3.89
CA ARG A 124 -15.84 -11.39 4.52
C ARG A 124 -14.51 -11.38 5.27
N PHE A 125 -13.71 -10.35 5.04
CA PHE A 125 -12.38 -10.20 5.63
C PHE A 125 -11.39 -11.36 5.35
N ARG A 126 -11.59 -12.11 4.25
CA ARG A 126 -10.70 -13.18 3.86
C ARG A 126 -10.52 -13.22 2.34
N PHE A 127 -9.28 -13.30 1.91
CA PHE A 127 -8.96 -13.58 0.51
C PHE A 127 -9.09 -15.08 0.21
N PRO A 128 -9.38 -15.47 -1.04
CA PRO A 128 -9.47 -16.87 -1.41
C PRO A 128 -8.13 -17.61 -1.23
N GLY A 129 -8.22 -18.90 -0.88
CA GLY A 129 -7.08 -19.78 -0.68
C GLY A 129 -6.61 -19.93 0.77
N GLU A 130 -5.49 -20.61 0.96
CA GLU A 130 -4.90 -20.85 2.29
C GLU A 130 -4.09 -19.63 2.76
N GLY A 131 -4.68 -18.83 3.64
CA GLY A 131 -3.98 -17.74 4.30
C GLY A 131 -3.06 -18.24 5.41
N ARG A 132 -1.81 -17.76 5.44
CA ARG A 132 -0.90 -17.98 6.58
C ARG A 132 -0.91 -16.76 7.50
N PRO A 133 -1.44 -16.87 8.74
CA PRO A 133 -1.38 -15.76 9.68
C PRO A 133 0.07 -15.54 10.10
N SER A 134 0.63 -14.39 9.75
CA SER A 134 1.95 -13.97 10.22
C SER A 134 1.79 -13.06 11.43
N GLN A 135 1.95 -13.61 12.63
CA GLN A 135 1.97 -12.79 13.83
C GLN A 135 3.33 -12.08 13.95
N LEU A 136 3.30 -10.75 14.09
CA LEU A 136 4.48 -9.96 14.43
C LEU A 136 4.87 -10.26 15.87
N LYS A 137 5.77 -11.23 16.05
CA LYS A 137 6.25 -11.60 17.38
C LYS A 137 7.11 -10.46 17.93
N LEU A 138 6.75 -9.91 19.09
CA LEU A 138 7.45 -8.80 19.77
C LEU A 138 8.97 -9.03 19.90
N TYR A 139 9.43 -10.28 20.06
CA TYR A 139 10.86 -10.54 20.15
C TYR A 139 11.64 -10.17 18.89
N LYS A 140 10.99 -10.12 17.72
CA LYS A 140 11.65 -9.69 16.48
C LYS A 140 11.93 -8.19 16.47
N THR A 141 11.21 -7.40 17.26
CA THR A 141 11.43 -5.95 17.43
C THR A 141 12.26 -5.61 18.67
N LEU A 142 12.55 -6.59 19.54
CA LEU A 142 13.39 -6.36 20.72
C LEU A 142 14.82 -5.90 20.36
N PRO A 143 15.55 -6.49 19.38
CA PRO A 143 16.91 -6.05 19.08
C PRO A 143 16.97 -4.60 18.63
N SER A 144 16.05 -4.18 17.74
CA SER A 144 15.99 -2.79 17.28
C SER A 144 15.60 -1.84 18.42
N LEU A 145 14.67 -2.24 19.29
CA LEU A 145 14.29 -1.47 20.48
C LEU A 145 15.46 -1.32 21.45
N VAL A 146 16.24 -2.37 21.68
CA VAL A 146 17.41 -2.34 22.58
C VAL A 146 18.52 -1.48 22.01
N ILE A 147 18.81 -1.59 20.71
CA ILE A 147 19.83 -0.76 20.05
C ILE A 147 19.42 0.72 20.08
N LEU A 148 18.19 1.02 19.65
CA LEU A 148 17.69 2.40 19.63
C LEU A 148 17.57 2.96 21.04
N GLY A 149 16.97 2.20 21.95
CA GLY A 149 16.85 2.55 23.37
C GLY A 149 18.21 2.76 24.02
N GLY A 150 19.18 1.87 23.79
CA GLY A 150 20.54 1.98 24.31
C GLY A 150 21.30 3.21 23.81
N LEU A 151 21.06 3.65 22.57
CA LEU A 151 21.66 4.88 22.03
C LEU A 151 20.95 6.14 22.53
N THR A 152 19.61 6.09 22.62
CA THR A 152 18.79 7.28 22.92
C THR A 152 18.62 7.55 24.42
N LEU A 153 18.51 6.52 25.27
CA LEU A 153 18.32 6.68 26.71
C LEU A 153 19.47 7.44 27.39
N PRO A 154 20.76 7.13 27.17
CA PRO A 154 21.86 7.86 27.80
C PRO A 154 21.90 9.34 27.36
N MET A 155 21.53 9.62 26.11
CA MET A 155 21.43 10.97 25.56
C MET A 155 20.28 11.76 26.22
N LEU A 156 19.15 11.11 26.54
CA LEU A 156 18.02 11.74 27.21
C LEU A 156 18.19 11.87 28.74
N LEU A 157 18.93 10.95 29.37
CA LEU A 157 19.17 10.96 30.81
C LEU A 157 20.23 12.00 31.22
N THR A 158 21.20 12.30 30.34
CA THR A 158 22.21 13.33 30.61
C THR A 158 21.70 14.73 30.30
N GLU A 159 22.01 15.69 31.19
CA GLU A 159 21.58 17.08 31.02
C GLU A 159 22.18 17.72 29.74
N SER A 160 23.43 17.37 29.44
CA SER A 160 24.12 17.77 28.21
C SER A 160 23.49 17.19 26.96
N GLY A 161 23.08 15.91 26.99
CA GLY A 161 22.46 15.24 25.86
C GLY A 161 21.06 15.77 25.54
N ARG A 162 20.25 16.11 26.55
CA ARG A 162 18.95 16.80 26.33
C ARG A 162 19.13 18.17 25.68
N LYS A 163 20.09 18.97 26.18
CA LYS A 163 20.38 20.29 25.60
C LYS A 163 20.85 20.17 24.16
N LEU A 164 21.69 19.17 23.85
CA LEU A 164 22.12 18.88 22.49
C LEU A 164 20.93 18.48 21.61
N TYR A 165 20.10 17.52 22.05
CA TYR A 165 18.95 17.02 21.30
C TYR A 165 17.97 18.14 20.92
N VAL A 166 17.55 18.96 21.89
CA VAL A 166 16.64 20.09 21.66
C VAL A 166 17.27 21.12 20.74
N ARG A 167 18.55 21.45 20.92
CA ARG A 167 19.27 22.37 20.03
C ARG A 167 19.33 21.85 18.61
N THR A 168 19.70 20.58 18.39
CA THR A 168 19.75 19.99 17.06
C THR A 168 18.39 20.00 16.38
N TRP A 169 17.31 19.74 17.12
CA TRP A 169 15.95 19.82 16.60
C TRP A 169 15.56 21.25 16.18
N VAL A 170 15.83 22.25 17.02
CA VAL A 170 15.54 23.67 16.73
C VAL A 170 16.39 24.20 15.58
N TYR A 171 17.69 23.89 15.56
CA TYR A 171 18.55 24.29 14.44
C TYR A 171 18.13 23.59 13.15
N GLY A 172 17.77 22.31 13.20
CA GLY A 172 17.32 21.55 12.03
C GLY A 172 16.02 22.11 11.43
N THR A 173 15.05 22.49 12.25
CA THR A 173 13.81 23.11 11.76
C THR A 173 14.04 24.51 11.20
N LEU A 174 14.86 25.33 11.84
CA LEU A 174 15.23 26.65 11.32
C LEU A 174 15.99 26.55 10.00
N LEU A 175 16.93 25.61 9.88
CA LEU A 175 17.70 25.40 8.64
C LEU A 175 16.81 24.87 7.51
N GLY A 176 15.87 23.95 7.82
CA GLY A 176 14.88 23.47 6.87
C GLY A 176 13.94 24.58 6.39
N TRP A 177 13.47 25.43 7.31
CA TRP A 177 12.67 26.62 6.94
C TRP A 177 13.44 27.60 6.06
N LEU A 178 14.73 27.82 6.36
CA LEU A 178 15.58 28.70 5.58
C LEU A 178 15.82 28.14 4.17
N TRP A 179 16.08 26.83 4.07
CA TRP A 179 16.29 26.13 2.81
C TRP A 179 15.06 26.19 1.90
N VAL A 180 13.87 25.91 2.45
CA VAL A 180 12.59 25.96 1.72
C VAL A 180 12.25 27.37 1.23
N ASN A 181 12.67 28.43 1.96
CA ASN A 181 12.46 29.81 1.51
C ASN A 181 13.49 30.29 0.47
N ILE A 182 14.69 29.71 0.43
CA ILE A 182 15.77 30.11 -0.49
C ILE A 182 15.70 29.33 -1.82
N SER A 183 15.24 28.08 -1.81
CA SER A 183 14.96 27.28 -3.01
C SER A 183 13.49 26.85 -3.04
N PRO A 184 12.60 27.68 -3.63
CA PRO A 184 11.21 27.29 -3.90
C PRO A 184 11.10 26.17 -4.95
#